data_AF-A0A6A6K8R9-F1
#
_entry.id   AF-A0A6A6K8R9-F1
#
_cell.length_a   1.000
_cell.length_b   1.000
_cell.length_c   1.000
_cell.angle_alpha   90.00
_cell.angle_beta   90.00
_cell.angle_gamma   90.00
#
_symmetry.space_group_name_H-M   'P 1'
#
loop_
_entity.id
_entity.type
_entity.pdbx_description
1 polymer ?
#
loop_
_entity_poly.entity_id
_entity_poly.type
_entity_poly.pdbx_seq_one_letter_code
_entity_poly.pdbx_strand_id
1 'polypeptide(L)'
;MPSIRAPANKRTTTLTVAVKCRPLTERERGRDIVRVNDNKQVIILDSDISKDYIDRVQNRTREKIYCFDHAFGPHCTNLDVYKSSISSMISGVVQGLNATIFAYGSTGSGKTHTMVGTQEDPGLMVLSLHTIFDLIKKCKSSDEFEVSCSYLEVYNEVIYDLLEKSSGHLEL
;
A
#
# COMPACT_ATOMS: atom_id res chain seq x y z
N MET A 1 -23.80 -28.86 -5.38
CA MET A 1 -22.66 -27.92 -5.34
C MET A 1 -23.21 -26.51 -5.49
N PRO A 2 -23.02 -25.61 -4.52
CA PRO A 2 -23.42 -24.22 -4.69
C PRO A 2 -22.47 -23.59 -5.71
N SER A 3 -22.98 -23.27 -6.90
CA SER A 3 -22.20 -22.53 -7.90
C SER A 3 -22.10 -21.09 -7.42
N ILE A 4 -20.90 -20.65 -7.05
CA ILE A 4 -20.60 -19.23 -6.81
C ILE A 4 -20.86 -18.50 -8.13
N ARG A 5 -22.02 -17.83 -8.24
CA ARG A 5 -22.34 -16.99 -9.39
C ARG A 5 -21.56 -15.69 -9.27
N ALA A 6 -20.73 -15.41 -10.26
CA ALA A 6 -20.13 -14.09 -10.42
C ALA A 6 -21.24 -13.02 -10.47
N PRO A 7 -21.07 -11.87 -9.81
CA PRO A 7 -22.08 -10.81 -9.79
C PRO A 7 -22.43 -10.35 -11.23
N ALA A 8 -23.72 -10.17 -11.50
CA ALA A 8 -24.28 -9.92 -12.83
C ALA A 8 -23.84 -8.61 -13.52
N ASN A 9 -23.22 -7.70 -12.79
CA ASN A 9 -22.72 -6.44 -13.32
C ASN A 9 -21.19 -6.45 -13.33
N LYS A 10 -20.59 -6.19 -14.51
CA LYS A 10 -19.17 -5.83 -14.64
C LYS A 10 -18.91 -4.61 -13.75
N ARG A 11 -18.39 -4.85 -12.54
CA ARG A 11 -17.86 -3.79 -11.69
C ARG A 11 -16.59 -3.27 -12.37
N THR A 12 -16.54 -1.97 -12.60
CA THR A 12 -15.37 -1.28 -13.13
C THR A 12 -14.17 -1.63 -12.26
N THR A 13 -13.09 -2.15 -12.84
CA THR A 13 -11.83 -2.32 -12.12
C THR A 13 -11.37 -0.94 -11.67
N THR A 14 -11.37 -0.69 -10.37
CA THR A 14 -10.93 0.59 -9.80
C THR A 14 -9.44 0.50 -9.47
N LEU A 15 -8.62 1.28 -10.17
CA LEU A 15 -7.24 1.52 -9.76
C LEU A 15 -7.23 2.69 -8.78
N THR A 16 -6.57 2.51 -7.63
CA THR A 16 -6.35 3.56 -6.65
C THR A 16 -4.85 3.67 -6.40
N VAL A 17 -4.31 4.88 -6.52
CA VAL A 17 -2.89 5.16 -6.31
C VAL A 17 -2.72 5.99 -5.05
N ALA A 18 -2.00 5.41 -4.10
CA ALA A 18 -1.64 6.05 -2.84
C ALA A 18 -0.13 6.25 -2.74
N VAL A 19 0.31 7.39 -2.19
CA VAL A 19 1.71 7.66 -1.88
C VAL A 19 1.88 7.87 -0.38
N LYS A 20 2.87 7.20 0.23
CA LYS A 20 3.25 7.37 1.64
C LYS A 20 4.67 7.87 1.72
N CYS A 21 4.86 9.05 2.31
CA CYS A 21 6.17 9.61 2.61
C CYS A 21 6.61 9.10 3.98
N ARG A 22 7.73 8.35 4.05
CA ARG A 22 8.27 7.91 5.33
C ARG A 22 8.92 9.07 6.11
N PRO A 23 9.03 8.97 7.44
CA PRO A 23 9.89 9.85 8.22
C PRO A 23 11.33 9.86 7.70
N LEU A 24 11.96 11.03 7.82
CA LEU A 24 13.40 11.17 7.61
C LEU A 24 14.15 10.43 8.72
N THR A 25 15.22 9.73 8.32
CA THR A 25 16.17 9.17 9.28
C THR A 25 17.05 10.26 9.86
N GLU A 26 17.75 9.97 10.96
CA GLU A 26 18.65 10.95 11.59
C GLU A 26 19.76 11.43 10.65
N ARG A 27 20.21 10.56 9.74
CA ARG A 27 21.24 10.87 8.73
C ARG A 27 20.73 11.80 7.63
N GLU A 28 19.42 11.91 7.47
CA GLU A 28 18.75 12.71 6.44
C GLU A 28 18.22 14.05 6.98
N ARG A 29 18.41 14.35 8.28
CA ARG A 29 17.99 15.62 8.88
C ARG A 29 18.61 16.80 8.10
N GLY A 30 17.75 17.78 7.78
CA GLY A 30 18.14 18.97 7.00
C GLY A 30 18.13 18.79 5.48
N ARG A 31 17.76 17.61 4.97
CA ARG A 31 17.60 17.34 3.53
C ARG A 31 16.14 17.06 3.15
N ASP A 32 15.20 17.76 3.78
CA ASP A 32 13.79 17.58 3.50
C ASP A 32 13.42 18.25 2.17
N ILE A 33 13.09 17.42 1.18
CA ILE A 33 12.69 17.84 -0.16
C ILE A 33 11.29 17.35 -0.53
N VAL A 34 10.59 16.64 0.36
CA VAL A 34 9.27 16.06 0.05
C VAL A 34 8.25 16.55 1.07
N ARG A 35 7.25 17.29 0.60
CA ARG A 35 6.17 17.81 1.43
C ARG A 35 4.84 17.25 0.98
N VAL A 36 3.98 16.91 1.94
CA VAL A 36 2.59 16.54 1.67
C VAL A 36 1.73 17.76 2.02
N ASN A 37 1.10 18.36 1.01
CA ASN A 37 0.35 19.61 1.18
C ASN A 37 -1.10 19.34 1.65
N ASP A 38 -1.68 18.25 1.16
CA ASP A 38 -3.02 17.78 1.52
C ASP A 38 -3.09 16.24 1.38
N ASN A 39 -4.29 15.67 1.44
CA ASN A 39 -4.51 14.23 1.35
C ASN A 39 -4.37 13.66 -0.07
N LYS A 40 -3.93 14.45 -1.07
CA LYS A 40 -3.81 14.05 -2.48
C LYS A 40 -2.53 14.54 -3.16
N GLN A 41 -1.87 15.56 -2.62
CA GLN A 41 -0.77 16.27 -3.27
C GLN A 41 0.54 16.12 -2.52
N VAL A 42 1.57 15.76 -3.27
CA VAL A 42 2.96 15.75 -2.82
C VAL A 42 3.76 16.76 -3.64
N ILE A 43 4.53 17.57 -2.94
CA ILE A 43 5.42 18.58 -3.49
C ILE A 43 6.85 18.10 -3.32
N ILE A 44 7.60 18.07 -4.41
CA ILE A 44 9.03 17.75 -4.43
C ILE A 44 9.81 19.03 -4.75
N LEU A 45 10.78 19.34 -3.89
CA LEU A 45 11.69 20.47 -4.05
C LEU A 45 12.93 20.03 -4.83
N ASP A 46 13.23 20.72 -5.92
CA ASP A 46 14.50 20.56 -6.62
C ASP A 46 15.64 21.19 -5.79
N SER A 47 16.59 20.37 -5.35
CA SER A 47 17.72 20.80 -4.52
C SER A 47 18.91 21.32 -5.32
N ASP A 48 18.83 21.33 -6.66
CA ASP A 48 19.90 21.81 -7.53
C ASP A 48 20.02 23.34 -7.51
N ILE A 49 20.92 23.85 -6.67
CA ILE A 49 21.19 25.29 -6.54
C ILE A 49 21.97 25.86 -7.75
N SER A 50 22.49 25.01 -8.65
CA SER A 50 23.18 25.48 -9.85
C SER A 50 22.26 26.20 -10.85
N LYS A 51 20.95 25.96 -10.76
CA LYS A 51 19.92 26.59 -11.61
C LYS A 51 19.31 27.86 -11.01
N ASP A 52 19.81 28.30 -9.84
CA ASP A 52 19.28 29.44 -9.10
C ASP A 52 19.09 30.70 -9.94
N TYR A 53 20.09 31.01 -10.76
CA TYR A 53 20.07 32.18 -11.62
C TYR A 53 19.05 32.05 -12.74
N ILE A 54 18.98 30.88 -13.40
CA ILE A 54 18.07 30.64 -14.53
C ILE A 54 16.61 30.60 -14.06
N ASP A 55 16.34 29.97 -12.92
CA ASP A 55 14.98 29.87 -12.35
C ASP A 55 14.41 31.25 -12.01
N ARG A 56 15.23 32.16 -11.46
CA ARG A 56 14.83 33.54 -11.15
C ARG A 56 14.55 34.36 -12.41
N VAL A 57 15.35 34.18 -13.45
CA VAL A 57 15.16 34.88 -14.74
C VAL A 57 13.92 34.37 -15.48
N GLN A 58 13.59 33.09 -15.34
CA GLN A 58 12.46 32.45 -16.03
C GLN A 58 11.17 32.35 -15.20
N ASN A 59 11.14 32.86 -13.96
CA ASN A 59 10.03 32.70 -13.02
C ASN A 59 9.57 31.23 -12.84
N ARG A 60 10.50 30.28 -12.86
CA ARG A 60 10.18 28.86 -12.67
C ARG A 60 10.20 28.49 -11.18
N THR A 61 9.16 27.80 -10.72
CA THR A 61 9.11 27.27 -9.36
C THR A 61 9.96 26.01 -9.26
N ARG A 62 10.77 25.90 -8.20
CA ARG A 62 11.51 24.66 -7.88
C ARG A 62 10.66 23.55 -7.30
N GLU A 63 9.37 23.84 -7.10
CA GLU A 63 8.38 22.93 -6.59
C GLU A 63 7.76 22.16 -7.76
N LYS A 64 7.81 20.83 -7.69
CA LYS A 64 7.06 19.94 -8.58
C LYS A 64 5.93 19.30 -7.78
N ILE A 65 4.70 19.47 -8.26
CA ILE A 65 3.50 18.95 -7.60
C ILE A 65 3.05 17.68 -8.31
N TYR A 66 2.75 16.64 -7.53
CA TYR A 66 2.24 15.36 -7.98
C TYR A 66 0.94 15.06 -7.25
N CYS A 67 -0.09 14.64 -8.00
CA CYS A 67 -1.42 14.35 -7.48
C CYS A 67 -1.68 12.84 -7.50
N PHE A 68 -2.29 12.34 -6.42
CA PHE A 68 -2.64 10.94 -6.18
C PHE A 68 -4.06 10.86 -5.62
N ASP A 69 -4.64 9.67 -5.57
CA ASP A 69 -5.93 9.47 -4.89
C ASP A 69 -5.81 9.69 -3.38
N HIS A 70 -4.66 9.29 -2.83
CA HIS A 70 -4.27 9.49 -1.44
C HIS A 70 -2.79 9.86 -1.31
N ALA A 71 -2.48 10.86 -0.49
CA ALA A 71 -1.14 11.22 -0.08
C ALA A 71 -1.04 11.22 1.45
N PHE A 72 -0.04 10.51 1.97
CA PHE A 72 0.20 10.33 3.40
C PHE A 72 1.56 10.91 3.78
N GLY A 73 1.57 11.76 4.79
CA GLY A 73 2.79 12.36 5.33
C GLY A 73 3.56 11.44 6.28
N PRO A 74 4.75 11.88 6.73
CA PRO A 74 5.60 11.13 7.67
C PRO A 74 4.93 10.69 8.96
N HIS A 75 3.95 11.46 9.43
CA HIS A 75 3.25 11.20 10.69
C HIS A 75 2.04 10.30 10.56
N CYS A 76 1.68 9.87 9.34
CA CYS A 76 0.56 8.96 9.10
C CYS A 76 0.96 7.52 9.43
N THR A 77 0.15 6.88 10.27
CA THR A 77 0.31 5.48 10.67
C THR A 77 -0.10 4.52 9.55
N ASN A 78 0.25 3.24 9.65
CA ASN A 78 -0.29 2.22 8.75
C ASN A 78 -1.81 2.09 8.87
N LEU A 79 -2.37 2.35 10.07
CA LEU A 79 -3.82 2.36 10.28
C LEU A 79 -4.52 3.48 9.49
N ASP A 80 -3.93 4.67 9.43
CA ASP A 80 -4.46 5.79 8.64
C ASP A 80 -4.51 5.43 7.16
N VAL A 81 -3.41 4.87 6.64
CA VAL A 81 -3.33 4.38 5.25
C VAL A 81 -4.41 3.32 4.99
N TYR A 82 -4.53 2.34 5.88
CA TYR A 82 -5.50 1.26 5.76
C TYR A 82 -6.94 1.78 5.70
N LYS A 83 -7.32 2.65 6.66
CA LYS A 83 -8.67 3.20 6.73
C LYS A 83 -9.03 4.00 5.48
N SER A 84 -8.12 4.88 5.04
CA SER A 84 -8.39 5.80 3.93
C SER A 84 -8.36 5.14 2.55
N SER A 85 -7.54 4.11 2.34
CA SER A 85 -7.28 3.59 0.98
C SER A 85 -7.62 2.11 0.74
N ILE A 86 -7.74 1.28 1.79
CA ILE A 86 -7.79 -0.19 1.64
C ILE A 86 -9.03 -0.82 2.27
N SER A 87 -9.55 -0.27 3.37
CA SER A 87 -10.62 -0.88 4.18
C SER A 87 -11.89 -1.24 3.38
N SER A 88 -12.28 -0.41 2.42
CA SER A 88 -13.43 -0.63 1.54
C SER A 88 -13.20 -1.81 0.58
N MET A 89 -11.99 -1.95 0.07
CA MET A 89 -11.59 -3.04 -0.83
C MET A 89 -11.66 -4.38 -0.10
N ILE A 90 -11.17 -4.45 1.15
CA ILE A 90 -11.23 -5.66 1.98
C ILE A 90 -12.68 -6.09 2.26
N SER A 91 -13.58 -5.12 2.46
CA SER A 91 -15.01 -5.41 2.61
C SER A 91 -15.60 -6.07 1.36
N GLY A 92 -15.10 -5.71 0.16
CA GLY A 92 -15.45 -6.35 -1.09
C GLY A 92 -14.92 -7.78 -1.24
N VAL A 93 -13.75 -8.08 -0.67
CA VAL A 93 -13.16 -9.44 -0.69
C VAL A 93 -14.07 -10.45 0.00
N VAL A 94 -14.62 -10.09 1.17
CA VAL A 94 -15.58 -10.95 1.91
C VAL A 94 -16.87 -11.17 1.11
N GLN A 95 -17.19 -10.29 0.14
CA GLN A 95 -18.32 -10.42 -0.77
C GLN A 95 -17.97 -11.17 -2.08
N GLY A 96 -16.78 -11.76 -2.18
CA GLY A 96 -16.33 -12.54 -3.34
C GLY A 96 -15.67 -11.70 -4.44
N LEU A 97 -15.16 -10.51 -4.14
CA LEU A 97 -14.33 -9.73 -5.08
C LEU A 97 -12.85 -10.06 -4.92
N ASN A 98 -12.10 -9.97 -6.03
CA ASN A 98 -10.64 -10.05 -6.00
C ASN A 98 -10.03 -8.67 -5.75
N ALA A 99 -8.98 -8.64 -4.95
CA ALA A 99 -8.23 -7.44 -4.60
C ALA A 99 -6.72 -7.71 -4.66
N THR A 100 -5.94 -6.71 -5.07
CA THR A 100 -4.48 -6.80 -5.09
C THR A 100 -3.90 -5.46 -4.67
N ILE A 101 -2.93 -5.50 -3.76
CA ILE A 101 -2.28 -4.30 -3.20
C ILE A 101 -0.79 -4.43 -3.45
N PHE A 102 -0.22 -3.42 -4.11
CA PHE A 102 1.21 -3.35 -4.37
C PHE A 102 1.87 -2.32 -3.45
N ALA A 103 2.96 -2.71 -2.79
CA ALA A 103 3.88 -1.77 -2.16
C ALA A 103 5.07 -1.52 -3.11
N TYR A 104 5.12 -0.34 -3.71
CA TYR A 104 6.14 0.03 -4.69
C TYR A 104 7.03 1.17 -4.19
N GLY A 105 8.33 1.12 -4.52
CA GLY A 105 9.31 2.13 -4.13
C GLY A 105 10.73 1.59 -4.02
N SER A 106 11.70 2.47 -3.79
CA SER A 106 13.12 2.12 -3.64
C SER A 106 13.40 1.30 -2.37
N THR A 107 14.55 0.63 -2.30
CA THR A 107 15.00 -0.03 -1.07
C THR A 107 15.13 1.01 0.05
N GLY A 108 14.60 0.68 1.24
CA GLY A 108 14.56 1.61 2.37
C GLY A 108 13.45 2.68 2.33
N SER A 109 12.54 2.65 1.35
CA SER A 109 11.42 3.61 1.28
C SER A 109 10.25 3.29 2.23
N GLY A 110 10.26 2.14 2.91
CA GLY A 110 9.20 1.73 3.85
C GLY A 110 8.16 0.74 3.28
N LYS A 111 8.45 0.07 2.16
CA LYS A 111 7.56 -0.97 1.58
C LYS A 111 7.18 -2.05 2.60
N THR A 112 8.17 -2.72 3.19
CA THR A 112 7.98 -3.79 4.18
C THR A 112 7.29 -3.26 5.43
N HIS A 113 7.66 -2.07 5.90
CA HIS A 113 6.98 -1.41 7.01
C HIS A 113 5.50 -1.15 6.72
N THR A 114 5.13 -0.81 5.49
CA THR A 114 3.73 -0.57 5.15
C THR A 114 2.97 -1.89 5.05
N MET A 115 3.53 -2.90 4.38
CA MET A 115 2.83 -4.17 4.16
C MET A 115 2.76 -5.06 5.41
N VAL A 116 3.90 -5.25 6.09
CA VAL A 116 4.05 -6.15 7.27
C VAL A 116 3.91 -5.36 8.58
N GLY A 117 4.55 -4.18 8.66
CA GLY A 117 4.52 -3.32 9.84
C GLY A 117 5.33 -3.82 11.02
N THR A 118 5.07 -3.22 12.18
CA THR A 118 5.65 -3.61 13.46
C THR A 118 4.53 -4.00 14.44
N GLN A 119 4.89 -4.35 15.67
CA GLN A 119 3.92 -4.65 16.71
C GLN A 119 3.11 -3.39 17.11
N GLU A 120 3.75 -2.23 17.09
CA GLU A 120 3.17 -0.94 17.46
C GLU A 120 2.41 -0.26 16.29
N ASP A 121 2.87 -0.47 15.05
CA ASP A 121 2.19 0.00 13.83
C ASP A 121 1.96 -1.17 12.85
N PRO A 122 0.95 -2.02 13.09
CA PRO A 122 0.67 -3.20 12.27
C PRO A 122 0.48 -2.85 10.80
N GLY A 123 1.05 -3.67 9.91
CA GLY A 123 0.99 -3.43 8.47
C GLY A 123 -0.37 -3.76 7.87
N LEU A 124 -0.52 -3.39 6.60
CA LEU A 124 -1.73 -3.60 5.82
C LEU A 124 -2.18 -5.06 5.79
N MET A 125 -1.24 -6.01 5.75
CA MET A 125 -1.55 -7.45 5.75
C MET A 125 -2.32 -7.86 7.02
N VAL A 126 -1.79 -7.51 8.18
CA VAL A 126 -2.38 -7.85 9.49
C VAL A 126 -3.73 -7.15 9.68
N LEU A 127 -3.80 -5.85 9.36
CA LEU A 127 -5.05 -5.06 9.45
C LEU A 127 -6.15 -5.61 8.53
N SER A 128 -5.78 -6.07 7.33
CA SER A 128 -6.71 -6.69 6.38
C SER A 128 -7.24 -8.00 6.95
N LEU A 129 -6.37 -8.90 7.42
CA LEU A 129 -6.78 -10.18 8.01
C LEU A 129 -7.72 -9.98 9.20
N HIS A 130 -7.42 -9.05 10.12
CA HIS A 130 -8.32 -8.70 11.22
C HIS A 130 -9.70 -8.29 10.72
N THR A 131 -9.75 -7.41 9.71
CA THR A 131 -11.02 -6.94 9.15
C THR A 131 -11.79 -8.08 8.49
N ILE A 132 -11.13 -8.97 7.77
CA ILE A 132 -11.76 -10.15 7.14
C ILE A 132 -12.42 -11.02 8.22
N PHE A 133 -11.68 -11.40 9.26
CA PHE A 133 -12.24 -12.23 10.33
C PHE A 133 -13.35 -11.52 11.12
N ASP A 134 -13.24 -10.21 11.34
CA ASP A 134 -14.29 -9.43 11.99
C ASP A 134 -15.57 -9.35 11.16
N LEU A 135 -15.44 -9.21 9.83
CA LEU A 135 -16.57 -9.19 8.91
C LEU A 135 -17.25 -10.57 8.83
N ILE A 136 -16.47 -11.65 8.77
CA ILE A 136 -16.99 -13.03 8.79
C ILE A 136 -17.78 -13.26 10.09
N LYS A 137 -17.24 -12.91 11.25
CA LYS A 137 -17.93 -13.05 12.55
C LYS A 137 -19.23 -12.25 12.65
N LYS A 138 -19.28 -11.07 12.03
CA LYS A 138 -20.46 -10.19 12.03
C LYS A 138 -21.48 -10.58 10.95
N CYS A 139 -21.10 -11.42 9.99
CA CYS A 139 -21.99 -11.87 8.95
C CYS A 139 -23.10 -12.72 9.58
N LYS A 140 -24.36 -12.29 9.40
CA LYS A 140 -25.54 -13.02 9.87
C LYS A 140 -26.09 -14.01 8.83
N SER A 141 -25.41 -14.17 7.69
CA SER A 141 -25.82 -15.14 6.69
C SER A 141 -25.53 -16.56 7.18
N SER A 142 -26.21 -17.54 6.57
CA SER A 142 -25.93 -18.96 6.77
C SER A 142 -24.73 -19.45 5.93
N ASP A 143 -23.90 -18.53 5.44
CA ASP A 143 -22.77 -18.88 4.57
C ASP A 143 -21.62 -19.46 5.38
N GLU A 144 -21.02 -20.52 4.87
CA GLU A 144 -19.80 -21.11 5.43
C GLU A 144 -18.59 -20.45 4.78
N PHE A 145 -17.63 -20.01 5.60
CA PHE A 145 -16.41 -19.36 5.14
C PHE A 145 -15.21 -20.26 5.37
N GLU A 146 -14.45 -20.49 4.32
CA GLU A 146 -13.12 -21.10 4.38
C GLU A 146 -12.07 -20.03 4.07
N VAL A 147 -11.06 -19.90 4.93
CA VAL A 147 -9.98 -18.93 4.77
C VAL A 147 -8.64 -19.67 4.75
N SER A 148 -7.96 -19.63 3.61
CA SER A 148 -6.61 -20.15 3.44
C SER A 148 -5.61 -19.00 3.24
N CYS A 149 -4.35 -19.23 3.60
CA CYS A 149 -3.28 -18.24 3.46
C CYS A 149 -2.02 -18.95 2.96
N SER A 150 -1.33 -18.31 2.02
CA SER A 150 -0.01 -18.72 1.52
C SER A 150 0.91 -17.51 1.56
N TYR A 151 2.19 -17.72 1.88
CA TYR A 151 3.18 -16.65 1.90
C TYR A 151 4.41 -17.11 1.12
N LEU A 152 4.64 -16.46 -0.03
CA LEU A 152 5.61 -16.89 -1.02
C LEU A 152 6.61 -15.79 -1.30
N GLU A 153 7.85 -16.18 -1.60
CA GLU A 153 8.88 -15.29 -2.13
C GLU A 153 9.19 -15.68 -3.58
N VAL A 154 9.26 -14.68 -4.46
CA VAL A 154 9.76 -14.84 -5.82
C VAL A 154 11.10 -14.14 -5.90
N TYR A 155 12.18 -14.91 -6.03
CA TYR A 155 13.54 -14.41 -6.12
C TYR A 155 14.23 -14.98 -7.35
N ASN A 156 14.59 -14.10 -8.28
CA ASN A 156 15.23 -14.47 -9.56
C ASN A 156 14.45 -15.55 -10.31
N GLU A 157 13.14 -15.34 -10.48
CA GLU A 157 12.19 -16.29 -11.12
C GLU A 157 12.05 -17.65 -10.41
N VAL A 158 12.60 -17.81 -9.19
CA VAL A 158 12.42 -19.00 -8.37
C VAL A 158 11.44 -18.70 -7.24
N ILE A 159 10.47 -19.59 -7.03
CA ILE A 159 9.43 -19.45 -6.02
C ILE A 159 9.78 -20.28 -4.78
N TYR A 160 9.65 -19.66 -3.62
CA TYR A 160 9.90 -20.26 -2.31
C TYR A 160 8.67 -20.13 -1.42
N ASP A 161 8.31 -21.21 -0.72
CA ASP A 161 7.31 -21.14 0.35
C ASP A 161 7.97 -20.61 1.64
N LEU A 162 7.50 -19.48 2.14
CA LEU A 162 8.01 -18.86 3.36
C LEU A 162 7.43 -19.46 4.64
N LEU A 163 6.34 -20.24 4.55
CA LEU A 163 5.73 -20.96 5.66
C LEU A 163 6.35 -22.36 5.83
N GLU A 164 6.78 -23.00 4.73
CA GLU A 164 7.45 -24.30 4.76
C GLU A 164 8.92 -24.22 4.34
N LYS A 165 9.82 -24.03 5.32
CA LYS A 165 11.28 -23.92 5.08
C LYS A 165 11.94 -25.16 4.49
N SER A 166 11.28 -26.32 4.61
CA SER A 166 11.76 -27.61 4.11
C SER A 166 11.28 -27.93 2.69
N SER A 167 10.40 -27.10 2.13
CA SER A 167 9.95 -27.27 0.75
C SER A 167 11.12 -26.96 -0.21
N GLY A 168 11.22 -27.76 -1.28
CA GLY A 168 12.09 -27.40 -2.42
C GLY A 168 11.55 -26.16 -3.13
N HIS A 169 12.27 -25.71 -4.16
CA HIS A 169 11.74 -24.65 -5.02
C HIS A 169 10.44 -25.12 -5.69
N LEU A 170 9.43 -24.23 -5.74
CA LEU A 170 8.18 -24.51 -6.45
C LEU A 170 8.38 -24.27 -7.94
N GLU A 171 7.90 -25.20 -8.77
CA GLU A 171 7.83 -25.01 -10.22
C GLU A 171 6.63 -24.12 -10.59
N LEU A 172 6.82 -23.29 -11.62
CA LEU A 172 5.80 -22.40 -12.19
C LEU A 172 4.78 -23.16 -13.05
#